data_AF-A0A8S3W1Q7-F1
#
_entry.id   AF-A0A8S3W1Q7-F1
#
_cell.length_a   1.000
_cell.length_b   1.000
_cell.length_c   1.000
_cell.angle_alpha   90.00
_cell.angle_beta   90.00
_cell.angle_gamma   90.00
#
_symmetry.space_group_name_H-M   'P 1'
#
loop_
_entity.id
_entity.type
_entity.pdbx_description
1 polymer ?
#
loop_
_entity_poly.entity_id
_entity_poly.type
_entity_poly.pdbx_seq_one_letter_code
_entity_poly.pdbx_strand_id
1 'polypeptide(L)'
;MSVQRSPTTKSSDKMNIISGNGSSQPDLSIIAATEYEYKNVSQRKRKVPEDDFSVQFNKFKKEIIGVLKEFGKSQTEKINSIKTDIKSINEQLIDMKTKTDLLLLEHNTLKSEIQKLTITVTYNEEKLKCIENDVHALQSTVHAPLPPGCPKPTANGYADIMTEVQERLERAKNIIITGIFEPHSENMEEKRENDRCEVMKVLSGIYPLTPQPERIMRLGKQLICHDGNIHKNAAIDLWSQCFEPNFKSCDSVLFAATINMPCIKYKVSK
;
A
#
# COMPACT_ATOMS: atom_id res chain seq x y z
N MET A 1 -16.57 18.62 10.85
CA MET A 1 -17.55 17.54 11.10
C MET A 1 -17.68 17.37 12.60
N SER A 2 -18.90 17.46 13.10
CA SER A 2 -19.25 17.56 14.52
C SER A 2 -19.18 16.18 15.19
N VAL A 3 -18.45 16.07 16.30
CA VAL A 3 -18.34 14.82 17.06
C VAL A 3 -19.41 14.81 18.15
N GLN A 4 -20.50 14.08 17.91
CA GLN A 4 -21.51 13.76 18.91
C GLN A 4 -20.92 12.81 19.96
N ARG A 5 -20.92 13.24 21.23
CA ARG A 5 -20.63 12.38 22.39
C ARG A 5 -21.94 11.89 23.00
N SER A 6 -22.03 10.58 23.20
CA SER A 6 -23.13 9.88 23.86
C SER A 6 -23.08 10.05 25.40
N PRO A 7 -24.21 9.85 26.11
CA PRO A 7 -24.42 10.33 27.47
C PRO A 7 -23.97 9.34 28.55
N THR A 8 -23.44 9.86 29.67
CA THR A 8 -23.17 9.11 30.89
C THR A 8 -24.37 9.22 31.84
N THR A 9 -25.06 8.11 32.07
CA THR A 9 -26.08 7.96 33.11
C THR A 9 -25.41 7.81 34.47
N LYS A 10 -25.49 8.85 35.30
CA LYS A 10 -25.25 8.74 36.75
C LYS A 10 -26.54 8.25 37.41
N SER A 11 -26.63 6.95 37.68
CA SER A 11 -27.64 6.42 38.60
C SER A 11 -27.18 6.70 40.03
N SER A 12 -27.95 7.51 40.74
CA SER A 12 -27.83 7.74 42.17
C SER A 12 -28.82 6.83 42.90
N ASP A 13 -28.39 5.63 43.28
CA ASP A 13 -29.19 4.79 44.16
C ASP A 13 -28.83 5.06 45.62
N LYS A 14 -29.67 5.91 46.23
CA LYS A 14 -29.80 6.06 47.68
C LYS A 14 -30.34 4.76 48.26
N MET A 15 -29.50 3.99 48.95
CA MET A 15 -30.00 2.96 49.87
C MET A 15 -30.66 3.65 51.07
N ASN A 16 -31.98 3.59 51.10
CA ASN A 16 -32.79 3.89 52.28
C ASN A 16 -32.44 2.93 53.41
N ILE A 17 -31.93 3.47 54.51
CA ILE A 17 -31.85 2.80 55.81
C ILE A 17 -33.28 2.69 56.34
N ILE A 18 -33.87 1.50 56.25
CA ILE A 18 -35.13 1.18 56.93
C ILE A 18 -34.82 1.03 58.42
N SER A 19 -35.12 2.09 59.18
CA SER A 19 -35.18 2.09 60.63
C SER A 19 -36.41 1.28 61.06
N GLY A 20 -36.19 -0.01 61.33
CA GLY A 20 -37.17 -0.91 61.92
C GLY A 20 -37.11 -0.84 63.44
N ASN A 21 -37.92 0.07 64.02
CA ASN A 21 -38.28 0.04 65.43
C ASN A 21 -39.06 -1.25 65.74
N GLY A 22 -38.56 -2.09 66.64
CA GLY A 22 -39.35 -3.21 67.17
C GLY A 22 -38.55 -4.39 67.71
N SER A 23 -37.63 -4.16 68.65
CA SER A 23 -37.13 -5.24 69.52
C SER A 23 -37.04 -4.75 70.96
N SER A 24 -38.16 -4.86 71.67
CA SER A 24 -38.17 -4.83 73.14
C SER A 24 -37.37 -6.03 73.64
N GLN A 25 -36.12 -5.81 74.01
CA GLN A 25 -35.38 -6.76 74.84
C GLN A 25 -36.12 -6.86 76.19
N PRO A 26 -36.34 -8.07 76.73
CA PRO A 26 -36.88 -8.23 78.06
C PRO A 26 -35.86 -7.66 79.06
N ASP A 27 -36.29 -6.67 79.83
CA ASP A 27 -35.51 -6.12 80.93
C ASP A 27 -35.39 -7.17 82.04
N LEU A 28 -34.21 -7.78 82.17
CA LEU A 28 -33.91 -8.83 83.16
C LEU A 28 -33.63 -8.26 84.56
N SER A 29 -33.76 -6.95 84.78
CA SER A 29 -33.56 -6.33 86.09
C SER A 29 -34.64 -6.69 87.13
N ILE A 30 -35.75 -7.32 86.72
CA ILE A 30 -36.89 -7.68 87.60
C ILE A 30 -36.73 -9.09 88.23
N ILE A 31 -35.80 -9.93 87.77
CA ILE A 31 -35.66 -11.32 88.28
C ILE A 31 -34.96 -11.38 89.67
N ALA A 32 -34.50 -10.25 90.21
CA ALA A 32 -33.83 -10.22 91.52
C ALA A 32 -34.79 -10.20 92.73
N ALA A 33 -36.11 -10.06 92.54
CA ALA A 33 -37.03 -9.88 93.66
C ALA A 33 -38.40 -10.55 93.43
N THR A 34 -38.43 -11.87 93.27
CA THR A 34 -39.61 -12.65 93.63
C THR A 34 -39.18 -13.99 94.21
N GLU A 35 -39.78 -14.29 95.35
CA GLU A 35 -39.43 -15.36 96.26
C GLU A 35 -39.54 -16.75 95.63
N TYR A 36 -38.75 -17.65 96.21
CA TYR A 36 -38.80 -19.09 96.08
C TYR A 36 -40.23 -19.65 96.25
N GLU A 37 -40.96 -19.83 95.16
CA GLU A 37 -42.05 -20.79 95.11
C GLU A 37 -41.58 -22.04 94.36
N TYR A 38 -41.21 -23.07 95.11
CA TYR A 38 -41.01 -24.43 94.61
C TYR A 38 -42.34 -24.97 94.06
N LYS A 39 -42.70 -24.58 92.83
CA LYS A 39 -43.69 -25.30 92.05
C LYS A 39 -43.09 -26.65 91.70
N ASN A 40 -43.56 -27.68 92.41
CA ASN A 40 -43.31 -29.09 92.12
C ASN A 40 -43.83 -29.42 90.71
N VAL A 41 -42.99 -29.18 89.69
CA VAL A 41 -43.24 -29.64 88.33
C VAL A 41 -43.04 -31.16 88.34
N SER A 42 -44.14 -31.90 88.32
CA SER A 42 -44.14 -33.34 88.10
C SER A 42 -43.45 -33.65 86.77
N GLN A 43 -42.20 -34.09 86.83
CA GLN A 43 -41.49 -34.65 85.69
C GLN A 43 -42.07 -36.04 85.40
N ARG A 44 -43.21 -36.08 84.70
CA ARG A 44 -43.66 -37.31 84.04
C ARG A 44 -42.53 -37.74 83.11
N LYS A 45 -41.90 -38.88 83.42
CA LYS A 45 -40.96 -39.56 82.53
C LYS A 45 -41.67 -39.84 81.21
N ARG A 46 -41.48 -38.97 80.22
CA ARG A 46 -41.90 -39.24 78.85
C ARG A 46 -40.99 -40.36 78.34
N LYS A 47 -41.58 -41.44 77.81
CA LYS A 47 -40.84 -42.46 77.06
C LYS A 47 -40.01 -41.72 76.00
N VAL A 48 -38.70 -41.77 76.13
CA VAL A 48 -37.76 -41.23 75.14
C VAL A 48 -37.93 -42.08 73.89
N PRO A 49 -38.35 -41.52 72.74
CA PRO A 49 -38.25 -42.22 71.47
C PRO A 49 -36.76 -42.22 71.10
N GLU A 50 -36.05 -43.30 71.43
CA GLU A 50 -34.58 -43.38 71.24
C GLU A 50 -34.14 -43.41 69.76
N ASP A 51 -35.07 -43.49 68.80
CA ASP A 51 -34.75 -43.59 67.36
C ASP A 51 -35.02 -42.33 66.52
N ASP A 52 -35.77 -41.34 67.01
CA ASP A 52 -36.25 -40.22 66.16
C ASP A 52 -35.13 -39.23 65.79
N PHE A 53 -34.23 -38.94 66.73
CA PHE A 53 -33.10 -38.02 66.49
C PHE A 53 -32.10 -38.54 65.47
N SER A 54 -31.76 -39.83 65.53
CA SER A 54 -30.84 -40.47 64.59
C SER A 54 -31.38 -40.43 63.16
N VAL A 55 -32.70 -40.65 63.00
CA VAL A 55 -33.36 -40.57 61.69
C VAL A 55 -33.41 -39.14 61.16
N GLN A 56 -33.78 -38.16 61.98
CA GLN A 56 -33.81 -36.75 61.59
C GLN A 56 -32.42 -36.20 61.26
N PHE A 57 -31.41 -36.55 62.07
CA PHE A 57 -30.02 -36.14 61.82
C PHE A 57 -29.47 -36.75 60.53
N ASN A 58 -29.75 -38.03 60.27
CA ASN A 58 -29.36 -38.68 59.02
C ASN A 58 -30.08 -38.07 57.80
N LYS A 59 -31.36 -37.68 57.94
CA LYS A 59 -32.10 -36.96 56.89
C LYS A 59 -31.47 -35.60 56.61
N PHE A 60 -31.20 -34.81 57.64
CA PHE A 60 -30.53 -33.52 57.52
C PHE A 60 -29.15 -33.64 56.87
N LYS A 61 -28.33 -34.62 57.30
CA LYS A 61 -27.02 -34.89 56.71
C LYS A 61 -27.12 -35.23 55.23
N LYS A 62 -28.11 -36.06 54.84
CA LYS A 62 -28.37 -36.37 53.42
C LYS A 62 -28.76 -35.13 52.64
N GLU A 63 -29.59 -34.25 53.21
CA GLU A 63 -30.04 -33.01 52.59
C GLU A 63 -28.88 -32.03 52.37
N ILE A 64 -28.05 -31.79 53.40
CA ILE A 64 -26.85 -30.93 53.26
C ILE A 64 -25.88 -31.48 52.22
N ILE A 65 -25.61 -32.79 52.24
CA ILE A 65 -24.75 -33.41 51.22
C ILE A 65 -25.38 -33.30 49.83
N GLY A 66 -26.71 -33.40 49.74
CA GLY A 66 -27.46 -33.19 48.50
C GLY A 66 -27.25 -31.79 47.94
N VAL A 67 -27.50 -30.76 48.77
CA VAL A 67 -27.30 -29.35 48.43
C VAL A 67 -25.86 -29.08 48.01
N LEU A 68 -24.86 -29.60 48.74
CA LEU A 68 -23.44 -29.44 48.39
C LEU A 68 -23.09 -30.10 47.05
N LYS A 69 -23.65 -31.28 46.75
CA LYS A 69 -23.45 -31.96 45.47
C LYS A 69 -24.08 -31.20 44.31
N GLU A 70 -25.31 -30.72 44.47
CA GLU A 70 -25.99 -29.92 43.46
C GLU A 70 -25.30 -28.59 43.23
N PHE A 71 -24.86 -27.92 44.30
CA PHE A 71 -24.06 -26.71 44.22
C PHE A 71 -22.75 -26.94 43.46
N GLY A 72 -22.02 -28.02 43.76
CA GLY A 72 -20.77 -28.37 43.06
C GLY A 72 -20.99 -28.66 41.57
N LYS A 73 -22.08 -29.35 41.22
CA LYS A 73 -22.48 -29.58 39.82
C LYS A 73 -22.79 -28.26 39.11
N SER A 74 -23.66 -27.44 39.70
CA SER A 74 -24.04 -26.14 39.14
C SER A 74 -22.83 -25.22 38.96
N GLN A 75 -21.90 -25.21 39.91
CA GLN A 75 -20.68 -24.42 39.80
C GLN A 75 -19.77 -24.92 38.67
N THR A 76 -19.63 -26.24 38.52
CA THR A 76 -18.83 -26.85 37.45
C THR A 76 -19.40 -26.52 36.07
N GLU A 77 -20.73 -26.57 35.90
CA GLU A 77 -21.41 -26.19 34.67
C GLU A 77 -21.17 -24.72 34.32
N LYS A 78 -21.30 -23.82 35.31
CA LYS A 78 -21.00 -22.38 35.12
C LYS A 78 -19.54 -22.14 34.73
N ILE A 79 -18.59 -22.83 35.36
CA ILE A 79 -17.16 -22.73 35.02
C ILE A 79 -16.91 -23.23 33.59
N ASN A 80 -17.55 -24.32 33.19
CA ASN A 80 -17.43 -24.84 31.82
C ASN A 80 -18.00 -23.87 30.79
N SER A 81 -19.14 -23.23 31.07
CA SER A 81 -19.71 -22.17 30.23
C SER A 81 -18.76 -20.98 30.10
N ILE A 82 -18.20 -20.50 31.22
CA ILE A 82 -17.23 -19.40 31.20
C ILE A 82 -16.01 -19.78 30.35
N LYS A 83 -15.52 -21.02 30.47
CA LYS A 83 -14.40 -21.52 29.68
C LYS A 83 -14.71 -21.52 28.18
N THR A 84 -15.92 -21.93 27.78
CA THR A 84 -16.33 -21.89 26.37
C THR A 84 -16.44 -20.45 25.85
N ASP A 85 -16.98 -19.54 26.66
CA ASP A 85 -17.13 -18.13 26.30
C ASP A 85 -15.75 -17.47 26.13
N ILE A 86 -14.80 -17.73 27.05
CA ILE A 86 -13.42 -17.24 26.94
C ILE A 86 -12.75 -17.75 25.65
N LYS A 87 -12.98 -19.02 25.29
CA LYS A 87 -12.43 -19.57 24.04
C LYS A 87 -13.00 -18.85 22.83
N SER A 88 -14.31 -18.64 22.79
CA SER A 88 -14.98 -17.92 21.69
C SER A 88 -14.50 -16.46 21.58
N ILE A 89 -14.34 -15.77 22.70
CA ILE A 89 -13.81 -14.39 22.72
C ILE A 89 -12.38 -14.36 22.16
N ASN A 90 -11.54 -15.31 22.53
CA ASN A 90 -10.16 -15.38 22.01
C ASN A 90 -10.13 -15.62 20.50
N GLU A 91 -10.98 -16.50 19.98
CA GLU A 91 -11.11 -16.74 18.54
C GLU A 91 -11.55 -15.45 17.81
N GLN A 92 -12.56 -14.74 18.33
CA GLN A 92 -13.00 -13.46 17.78
C GLN A 92 -11.91 -12.38 17.84
N LEU A 93 -11.09 -12.33 18.89
CA LEU A 93 -9.97 -11.40 19.00
C LEU A 93 -8.88 -11.67 17.95
N ILE A 94 -8.59 -12.94 17.66
CA ILE A 94 -7.65 -13.33 16.62
C ILE A 94 -8.18 -12.89 15.25
N ASP A 95 -9.47 -13.12 14.97
CA ASP A 95 -10.11 -12.69 13.72
C ASP A 95 -10.14 -11.16 13.57
N MET A 96 -10.42 -10.43 14.65
CA MET A 96 -10.36 -8.96 14.64
C MET A 96 -8.94 -8.46 14.38
N LYS A 97 -7.94 -9.08 15.00
CA LYS A 97 -6.53 -8.72 14.81
C LYS A 97 -6.11 -8.91 13.36
N THR A 98 -6.38 -10.08 12.77
CA THR A 98 -6.02 -10.37 11.38
C THR A 98 -6.71 -9.42 10.40
N LYS A 99 -8.00 -9.10 10.59
CA LYS A 99 -8.70 -8.09 9.79
C LYS A 99 -8.09 -6.70 9.92
N THR A 100 -7.68 -6.33 11.13
CA THR A 100 -7.05 -5.03 11.38
C THR A 100 -5.69 -4.93 10.67
N ASP A 101 -4.90 -5.99 10.70
CA ASP A 101 -3.61 -6.05 10.01
C ASP A 101 -3.77 -5.94 8.48
N LEU A 102 -4.79 -6.59 7.92
CA LEU A 102 -5.12 -6.48 6.49
C LEU A 102 -5.54 -5.06 6.11
N LEU A 103 -6.44 -4.43 6.88
CA LEU A 103 -6.85 -3.05 6.66
C LEU A 103 -5.68 -2.06 6.73
N LEU A 104 -4.72 -2.30 7.63
CA LEU A 104 -3.52 -1.47 7.73
C LEU A 104 -2.65 -1.58 6.46
N LEU A 105 -2.54 -2.78 5.89
CA LEU A 105 -1.80 -3.02 4.65
C LEU A 105 -2.47 -2.34 3.44
N GLU A 106 -3.79 -2.46 3.32
CA GLU A 106 -4.57 -1.76 2.28
C GLU A 106 -4.44 -0.25 2.42
N HIS A 107 -4.55 0.29 3.63
CA HIS A 107 -4.39 1.71 3.90
C HIS A 107 -2.99 2.23 3.49
N ASN A 108 -1.93 1.46 3.78
CA ASN A 108 -0.57 1.83 3.37
C ASN A 108 -0.41 1.81 1.85
N THR A 109 -1.05 0.87 1.17
CA THR A 109 -1.05 0.78 -0.30
C THR A 109 -1.75 1.99 -0.91
N LEU A 110 -2.96 2.30 -0.46
CA LEU A 110 -3.71 3.49 -0.89
C LEU A 110 -2.93 4.78 -0.65
N LYS A 111 -2.26 4.90 0.50
CA LYS A 111 -1.42 6.05 0.81
C LYS A 111 -0.27 6.22 -0.19
N SER A 112 0.38 5.12 -0.59
CA SER A 112 1.44 5.14 -1.60
C SER A 112 0.91 5.56 -2.98
N GLU A 113 -0.25 5.05 -3.38
CA GLU A 113 -0.89 5.41 -4.66
C GLU A 113 -1.28 6.88 -4.70
N ILE A 114 -1.85 7.42 -3.61
CA ILE A 114 -2.17 8.84 -3.49
C ILE A 114 -0.91 9.69 -3.64
N GLN A 115 0.21 9.32 -3.01
CA GLN A 115 1.47 10.05 -3.15
C GLN A 115 1.97 10.06 -4.60
N LYS A 116 1.90 8.94 -5.31
CA LYS A 116 2.28 8.86 -6.73
C LYS A 116 1.39 9.75 -7.59
N LEU A 117 0.08 9.76 -7.31
CA LEU A 117 -0.87 10.61 -8.01
C LEU A 117 -0.55 12.10 -7.77
N THR A 118 -0.30 12.50 -6.52
CA THR A 118 0.07 13.89 -6.20
C THR A 118 1.31 14.35 -6.99
N ILE A 119 2.37 13.52 -7.03
CA ILE A 119 3.59 13.84 -7.81
C ILE A 119 3.27 13.99 -9.30
N THR A 120 2.40 13.13 -9.83
CA THR A 120 2.00 13.18 -11.24
C THR A 120 1.20 14.43 -11.56
N VAL A 121 0.28 14.83 -10.67
CA VAL A 121 -0.51 16.05 -10.80
C VAL A 121 0.39 17.28 -10.80
N THR A 122 1.30 17.41 -9.83
CA THR A 122 2.23 18.56 -9.76
C THR A 122 3.10 18.66 -11.00
N TYR A 123 3.60 17.53 -11.51
CA TYR A 123 4.37 17.50 -12.75
C TYR A 123 3.56 17.94 -13.98
N ASN A 124 2.29 17.53 -14.04
CA ASN A 124 1.40 17.93 -15.13
C ASN A 124 1.04 19.42 -15.05
N GLU A 125 0.82 19.96 -13.86
CA GLU A 125 0.60 21.40 -13.64
C GLU A 125 1.81 22.22 -14.12
N GLU A 126 3.03 21.80 -13.80
CA GLU A 126 4.25 22.45 -14.28
C GLU A 126 4.35 22.42 -15.81
N LYS A 127 4.05 21.28 -16.43
CA LYS A 127 4.02 21.15 -17.90
C LYS A 127 2.98 22.04 -18.55
N LEU A 128 1.77 22.07 -18.01
CA LEU A 128 0.69 22.92 -18.53
C LEU A 128 1.11 24.38 -18.46
N LYS A 129 1.71 24.81 -17.36
CA LYS A 129 2.24 26.17 -17.22
C LYS A 129 3.32 26.49 -18.26
N CYS A 130 4.22 25.56 -18.56
CA CYS A 130 5.19 25.72 -19.64
C CYS A 130 4.50 25.91 -21.00
N ILE A 131 3.51 25.06 -21.31
CA ILE A 131 2.77 25.15 -22.59
C ILE A 131 2.01 26.47 -22.67
N GLU A 132 1.37 26.92 -21.59
CA GLU A 132 0.67 28.21 -21.54
C GLU A 132 1.62 29.38 -21.83
N ASN A 133 2.84 29.35 -21.27
CA ASN A 133 3.86 30.37 -21.54
C ASN A 133 4.29 30.33 -23.02
N ASP A 134 4.51 29.15 -23.59
CA ASP A 134 4.90 29.00 -25.01
C ASP A 134 3.79 29.53 -25.94
N VAL A 135 2.53 29.21 -25.65
CA VAL A 135 1.37 29.72 -26.40
C VAL A 135 1.29 31.24 -26.32
N HIS A 136 1.47 31.82 -25.13
CA HIS A 136 1.45 33.27 -24.95
C HIS A 136 2.60 33.96 -25.70
N ALA A 137 3.80 33.36 -25.70
CA ALA A 137 4.95 33.85 -26.45
C ALA A 137 4.68 33.83 -27.97
N LEU A 138 4.08 32.76 -28.48
CA LEU A 138 3.69 32.65 -29.89
C LEU A 138 2.64 33.71 -30.27
N GLN A 139 1.60 33.89 -29.46
CA GLN A 139 0.57 34.91 -29.68
C GLN A 139 1.18 36.33 -29.72
N SER A 140 2.07 36.64 -28.78
CA SER A 140 2.77 37.93 -28.73
C SER A 140 3.65 38.17 -29.96
N THR A 141 4.26 37.10 -30.50
CA THR A 141 5.10 37.17 -31.70
C THR A 141 4.30 37.39 -32.98
N VAL A 142 3.11 36.80 -33.08
CA VAL A 142 2.21 36.96 -34.24
C VAL A 142 1.61 38.37 -34.33
N HIS A 143 1.43 39.05 -33.19
CA HIS A 143 0.85 40.40 -33.13
C HIS A 143 1.88 41.54 -33.18
N ALA A 144 3.19 41.25 -33.16
CA ALA A 144 4.21 42.27 -33.33
C ALA A 144 4.23 42.78 -34.79
N PRO A 145 4.29 44.11 -35.03
CA PRO A 145 4.46 44.64 -36.38
C PRO A 145 5.76 44.09 -36.97
N LEU A 146 5.64 43.30 -38.04
CA LEU A 146 6.81 42.81 -38.77
C LEU A 146 7.67 44.01 -39.21
N PRO A 147 9.00 43.94 -39.04
CA PRO A 147 9.88 44.99 -39.53
C PRO A 147 9.65 45.21 -41.04
N PRO A 148 9.67 46.46 -41.52
CA PRO A 148 9.42 46.77 -42.92
C PRO A 148 10.46 46.06 -43.78
N GLY A 149 10.03 45.09 -44.59
CA GLY A 149 10.88 44.27 -45.46
C GLY A 149 10.84 42.76 -45.19
N CYS A 150 10.20 42.30 -44.11
CA CYS A 150 9.98 40.86 -43.91
C CYS A 150 8.82 40.36 -44.78
N PRO A 151 9.04 39.37 -45.68
CA PRO A 151 7.96 38.77 -46.45
C PRO A 151 6.97 38.09 -45.49
N LYS A 152 5.69 38.44 -45.60
CA LYS A 152 4.63 37.77 -44.83
C LYS A 152 4.67 36.28 -45.20
N PRO A 153 4.62 35.36 -44.22
CA PRO A 153 4.54 33.94 -44.52
C PRO A 153 3.28 33.70 -45.36
N THR A 154 3.48 33.29 -46.61
CA THR A 154 2.39 32.88 -47.50
C THR A 154 1.78 31.58 -46.97
N ALA A 155 0.53 31.29 -47.31
CA ALA A 155 -0.16 30.07 -46.88
C ALA A 155 0.64 28.78 -47.17
N ASN A 156 1.50 28.82 -48.20
CA ASN A 156 2.40 27.71 -48.57
C ASN A 156 3.57 27.53 -47.57
N GLY A 157 4.08 28.60 -46.96
CA GLY A 157 5.20 28.51 -46.01
C GLY A 157 4.86 27.76 -44.72
N TYR A 158 3.60 27.80 -44.28
CA TYR A 158 3.15 27.00 -43.13
C TYR A 158 3.06 25.51 -43.46
N ALA A 159 2.67 25.17 -44.69
CA ALA A 159 2.62 23.78 -45.15
C ALA A 159 4.03 23.17 -45.23
N ASP A 160 5.00 23.94 -45.70
CA ASP A 160 6.40 23.51 -45.76
C ASP A 160 6.98 23.27 -44.36
N ILE A 161 6.71 24.18 -43.40
CA ILE A 161 7.14 24.02 -42.01
C ILE A 161 6.47 22.80 -41.37
N MET A 162 5.16 22.60 -41.57
CA MET A 162 4.47 21.42 -41.02
C MET A 162 5.02 20.11 -41.61
N THR A 163 5.33 20.11 -42.90
CA THR A 163 5.95 18.95 -43.57
C THR A 163 7.33 18.67 -43.00
N GLU A 164 8.18 19.69 -42.84
CA GLU A 164 9.50 19.55 -42.23
C GLU A 164 9.42 19.03 -40.79
N VAL A 165 8.49 19.53 -39.99
CA VAL A 165 8.29 19.07 -38.60
C VAL A 165 7.87 17.60 -38.58
N GLN A 166 6.96 17.20 -39.47
CA GLN A 166 6.55 15.80 -39.60
C GLN A 166 7.74 14.90 -39.99
N GLU A 167 8.55 15.34 -40.95
CA GLU A 167 9.77 14.61 -41.35
C GLU A 167 10.79 14.50 -40.21
N ARG A 168 10.95 15.54 -39.39
CA ARG A 168 11.81 15.51 -38.21
C ARG A 168 11.29 14.54 -37.14
N LEU A 169 9.98 14.48 -36.92
CA LEU A 169 9.36 13.52 -36.00
C LEU A 169 9.57 12.07 -36.45
N GLU A 170 9.45 11.81 -37.76
CA GLU A 170 9.74 10.47 -38.30
C GLU A 170 11.23 10.13 -38.20
N ARG A 171 12.12 11.08 -38.47
CA ARG A 171 13.57 10.87 -38.31
C ARG A 171 14.00 10.67 -36.86
N ALA A 172 13.32 11.28 -35.90
CA ALA A 172 13.63 11.14 -34.47
C ALA A 172 13.39 9.71 -33.93
N LYS A 173 12.61 8.88 -34.64
CA LYS A 173 12.43 7.45 -34.34
C LYS A 173 13.63 6.60 -34.79
N ASN A 174 14.50 7.15 -35.64
CA ASN A 174 15.69 6.48 -36.13
C ASN A 174 16.85 6.77 -35.19
N ILE A 175 17.51 5.71 -34.75
CA ILE A 175 18.72 5.78 -33.94
C ILE A 175 19.91 5.29 -34.76
N ILE A 176 21.06 5.89 -34.52
CA ILE A 176 22.32 5.50 -35.15
C ILE A 176 23.21 4.88 -34.08
N ILE A 177 23.65 3.65 -34.29
CA ILE A 177 24.52 2.90 -33.37
C ILE A 177 25.87 2.69 -34.08
N THR A 178 26.93 3.11 -33.41
CA THR A 178 28.33 2.94 -33.84
C THR A 178 29.03 1.91 -32.96
N GLY A 179 30.19 1.42 -33.40
CA GLY A 179 31.06 0.58 -32.55
C GLY A 179 30.64 -0.90 -32.46
N ILE A 180 29.71 -1.36 -33.29
CA ILE A 180 29.39 -2.79 -33.41
C ILE A 180 30.43 -3.44 -34.32
N PHE A 181 31.05 -4.51 -33.82
CA PHE A 181 32.08 -5.26 -34.54
C PHE A 181 31.52 -5.97 -35.77
N GLU A 182 32.30 -6.00 -36.85
CA GLU A 182 31.90 -6.71 -38.05
C GLU A 182 32.02 -8.24 -37.87
N PRO A 183 30.93 -9.00 -38.07
CA PRO A 183 31.00 -10.46 -38.03
C PRO A 183 31.80 -11.01 -39.21
N HIS A 184 32.62 -12.02 -38.92
CA HIS A 184 33.49 -12.67 -39.91
C HIS A 184 32.80 -13.73 -40.77
N SER A 185 31.49 -13.96 -40.58
CA SER A 185 30.71 -14.87 -41.42
C SER A 185 30.62 -14.34 -42.85
N GLU A 186 30.53 -15.20 -43.85
CA GLU A 186 30.21 -14.81 -45.24
C GLU A 186 28.70 -14.89 -45.53
N ASN A 187 27.93 -15.53 -44.63
CA ASN A 187 26.49 -15.71 -44.79
C ASN A 187 25.71 -14.45 -44.41
N MET A 188 25.00 -13.87 -45.37
CA MET A 188 24.23 -12.64 -45.19
C MET A 188 23.10 -12.76 -44.17
N GLU A 189 22.49 -13.94 -44.00
CA GLU A 189 21.42 -14.13 -43.02
C GLU A 189 21.98 -14.18 -41.60
N GLU A 190 23.10 -14.89 -41.41
CA GLU A 190 23.82 -14.94 -40.15
C GLU A 190 24.34 -13.57 -39.74
N LYS A 191 24.83 -12.77 -40.71
CA LYS A 191 25.20 -11.36 -40.46
C LYS A 191 24.01 -10.55 -39.95
N ARG A 192 22.85 -10.67 -40.60
CA ARG A 192 21.65 -9.90 -40.24
C ARG A 192 21.17 -10.25 -38.84
N GLU A 193 21.19 -11.52 -38.47
CA GLU A 193 20.80 -11.95 -37.13
C GLU A 193 21.81 -11.49 -36.08
N ASN A 194 23.12 -11.62 -36.36
CA ASN A 194 24.15 -11.10 -35.47
C ASN A 194 24.00 -9.58 -35.24
N ASP A 195 23.68 -8.82 -36.28
CA ASP A 195 23.42 -7.38 -36.17
C ASP A 195 22.22 -7.09 -35.30
N ARG A 196 21.14 -7.87 -35.47
CA ARG A 196 19.93 -7.75 -34.65
C ARG A 196 20.26 -8.03 -33.18
N CYS A 197 21.03 -9.08 -32.90
CA CYS A 197 21.46 -9.43 -31.55
C CYS A 197 22.33 -8.33 -30.92
N GLU A 198 23.34 -7.82 -31.62
CA GLU A 198 24.23 -6.77 -31.09
C GLU A 198 23.50 -5.44 -30.90
N VAL A 199 22.65 -5.04 -31.85
CA VAL A 199 21.79 -3.85 -31.69
C VAL A 199 20.88 -4.01 -30.48
N MET A 200 20.20 -5.16 -30.33
CA MET A 200 19.34 -5.43 -29.18
C MET A 200 20.11 -5.43 -27.86
N LYS A 201 21.32 -5.97 -27.85
CA LYS A 201 22.20 -6.00 -26.67
C LYS A 201 22.54 -4.58 -26.22
N VAL A 202 22.97 -3.71 -27.14
CA VAL A 202 23.23 -2.29 -26.85
C VAL A 202 21.98 -1.60 -26.31
N LEU A 203 20.83 -1.80 -26.97
CA LEU A 203 19.57 -1.18 -26.57
C LEU A 203 19.08 -1.66 -25.19
N SER A 204 19.13 -2.96 -24.93
CA SER A 204 18.75 -3.54 -23.65
C SER A 204 19.63 -3.06 -22.50
N GLY A 205 20.91 -2.76 -22.78
CA GLY A 205 21.83 -2.16 -21.81
C GLY A 205 21.45 -0.72 -21.43
N ILE A 206 20.86 0.04 -22.35
CA ILE A 206 20.37 1.41 -22.09
C ILE A 206 19.00 1.37 -21.41
N TYR A 207 18.09 0.54 -21.93
CA TYR A 207 16.73 0.41 -21.42
C TYR A 207 16.26 -1.06 -21.50
N PRO A 208 16.05 -1.76 -20.37
CA PRO A 208 15.75 -3.20 -20.36
C PRO A 208 14.46 -3.61 -21.06
N LEU A 209 13.49 -2.69 -21.18
CA LEU A 209 12.19 -2.91 -21.83
C LEU A 209 12.16 -2.32 -23.25
N THR A 210 13.31 -2.27 -23.94
CA THR A 210 13.37 -1.70 -25.29
C THR A 210 12.58 -2.60 -26.26
N PRO A 211 11.60 -2.04 -26.99
CA PRO A 211 10.91 -2.78 -28.05
C PRO A 211 11.88 -3.17 -29.16
N GLN A 212 11.56 -4.25 -29.87
CA GLN A 212 12.40 -4.74 -30.94
C GLN A 212 12.43 -3.75 -32.11
N PRO A 213 13.60 -3.41 -32.67
CA PRO A 213 13.71 -2.56 -33.85
C PRO A 213 12.92 -3.13 -35.03
N GLU A 214 12.19 -2.27 -35.70
CA GLU A 214 11.37 -2.62 -36.86
C GLU A 214 12.23 -2.84 -38.10
N ARG A 215 13.29 -2.04 -38.23
CA ARG A 215 14.25 -2.13 -39.32
C ARG A 215 15.66 -1.87 -38.81
N ILE A 216 16.60 -2.72 -39.23
CA ILE A 216 18.03 -2.54 -39.00
C ILE A 216 18.71 -2.47 -40.36
N MET A 217 19.49 -1.42 -40.58
CA MET A 217 20.19 -1.17 -41.82
C MET A 217 21.66 -0.85 -41.54
N ARG A 218 22.55 -1.51 -42.28
CA ARG A 218 23.96 -1.14 -42.32
C ARG A 218 24.12 0.10 -43.18
N LEU A 219 24.65 1.17 -42.61
CA LEU A 219 24.95 2.40 -43.33
C LEU A 219 26.33 2.36 -44.00
N GLY A 220 27.22 1.49 -43.53
CA GLY A 220 28.54 1.27 -44.14
C GLY A 220 29.60 0.88 -43.12
N LYS A 221 30.80 0.57 -43.61
CA LYS A 221 31.99 0.41 -42.77
C LYS A 221 32.52 1.78 -42.40
N GLN A 222 32.73 2.01 -41.12
CA GLN A 222 33.39 3.24 -40.68
C GLN A 222 34.89 3.06 -40.90
N LEU A 223 35.43 3.70 -41.95
CA LEU A 223 36.88 3.80 -42.14
C LEU A 223 37.41 4.75 -41.06
N ILE A 224 37.87 4.19 -39.94
CA ILE A 224 38.62 4.96 -38.95
C ILE A 224 40.02 5.16 -39.52
N CYS A 225 40.27 6.32 -40.13
CA CYS A 225 41.59 6.66 -40.64
C CYS A 225 42.55 6.90 -39.48
N HIS A 226 43.55 6.03 -39.33
CA HIS A 226 44.83 6.43 -38.76
C HIS A 226 45.62 7.12 -39.88
N ASP A 227 46.03 8.36 -39.65
CA ASP A 227 46.93 9.15 -40.49
C ASP A 227 46.32 9.79 -41.76
N GLY A 228 45.61 10.91 -41.56
CA GLY A 228 45.84 12.16 -42.30
C GLY A 228 45.57 12.26 -43.80
N ASN A 229 45.17 11.21 -44.52
CA ASN A 229 44.85 11.31 -45.96
C ASN A 229 43.44 10.78 -46.27
N ILE A 230 42.57 11.70 -46.72
CA ILE A 230 41.15 11.43 -46.97
C ILE A 230 40.91 11.29 -48.47
N HIS A 231 40.46 10.11 -48.91
CA HIS A 231 39.54 10.02 -50.05
C HIS A 231 38.11 10.16 -49.52
N LYS A 232 37.47 11.29 -49.84
CA LYS A 232 36.16 11.68 -49.30
C LYS A 232 35.05 10.85 -49.95
N ASN A 233 34.32 10.08 -49.15
CA ASN A 233 33.00 9.57 -49.51
C ASN A 233 31.94 10.54 -48.98
N ALA A 234 30.99 10.93 -49.83
CA ALA A 234 29.97 11.96 -49.55
C ALA A 234 29.09 11.69 -48.32
N ALA A 235 29.00 10.43 -47.85
CA ALA A 235 28.26 10.07 -46.65
C ALA A 235 28.94 10.52 -45.33
N ILE A 236 30.25 10.79 -45.36
CA ILE A 236 31.05 11.13 -44.17
C ILE A 236 31.01 12.65 -43.87
N ASP A 237 30.80 13.50 -44.88
CA ASP A 237 30.84 14.97 -44.73
C ASP A 237 29.70 15.53 -43.85
N LEU A 238 28.56 14.84 -43.75
CA LEU A 238 27.47 15.20 -42.82
C LEU A 238 27.80 14.88 -41.34
N TRP A 239 28.77 14.00 -41.11
CA TRP A 239 29.07 13.47 -39.78
C TRP A 239 30.14 14.31 -39.06
N SER A 240 31.12 14.85 -39.81
CA SER A 240 32.20 15.69 -39.26
C SER A 240 31.75 17.05 -38.71
N GLN A 241 30.52 17.51 -39.01
CA GLN A 241 30.01 18.77 -38.47
C GLN A 241 29.42 18.65 -37.06
N CYS A 242 29.22 17.44 -36.52
CA CYS A 242 28.44 17.26 -35.29
C CYS A 242 29.18 16.67 -34.08
N PHE A 243 30.36 16.04 -34.20
CA PHE A 243 31.02 15.38 -33.06
C PHE A 243 32.56 15.39 -33.15
N GLU A 244 33.23 15.58 -31.99
CA GLU A 244 34.70 15.56 -31.86
C GLU A 244 35.30 14.14 -31.96
N PRO A 245 36.53 13.98 -32.49
CA PRO A 245 37.14 12.68 -32.71
C PRO A 245 38.06 12.28 -31.55
N ASN A 246 37.62 11.34 -30.71
CA ASN A 246 38.51 10.62 -29.79
C ASN A 246 38.06 9.16 -29.65
N PHE A 247 38.29 8.35 -30.69
CA PHE A 247 38.16 6.89 -30.59
C PHE A 247 39.31 6.21 -31.32
N LYS A 248 40.03 5.33 -30.62
CA LYS A 248 41.10 4.50 -31.17
C LYS A 248 40.52 3.18 -31.70
N SER A 249 40.90 2.87 -32.95
CA SER A 249 40.95 1.56 -33.62
C SER A 249 39.97 0.47 -33.17
N CYS A 250 38.97 0.16 -34.00
CA CYS A 250 38.41 -1.18 -34.23
C CYS A 250 37.52 -1.19 -35.50
N ASP A 251 37.54 -2.29 -36.25
CA ASP A 251 36.64 -2.58 -37.39
C ASP A 251 35.18 -2.51 -36.92
N SER A 252 34.59 -1.32 -37.08
CA SER A 252 33.25 -1.02 -36.59
C SER A 252 32.34 -0.60 -37.73
N VAL A 253 31.09 -1.05 -37.63
CA VAL A 253 30.06 -0.80 -38.64
C VAL A 253 29.04 0.17 -38.08
N LEU A 254 28.59 1.09 -38.93
CA LEU A 254 27.54 2.04 -38.61
C LEU A 254 26.17 1.40 -38.90
N PHE A 255 25.31 1.36 -37.89
CA PHE A 255 23.95 0.87 -38.01
C PHE A 255 22.95 1.99 -37.83
N ALA A 256 21.92 2.01 -38.67
CA ALA A 256 20.68 2.71 -38.41
C ALA A 256 19.62 1.70 -37.98
N ALA A 257 18.96 1.94 -36.86
CA ALA A 257 17.82 1.17 -36.42
C ALA A 257 16.61 2.10 -36.26
N THR A 258 15.46 1.68 -36.78
CA THR A 258 14.19 2.38 -36.54
C THR A 258 13.49 1.68 -35.39
N ILE A 259 13.19 2.44 -34.34
CA ILE A 259 12.44 1.92 -33.19
C ILE A 259 11.17 2.74 -33.05
N ASN A 260 10.02 2.07 -33.07
CA ASN A 260 8.77 2.65 -32.62
C ASN A 260 8.75 2.67 -31.09
N MET A 261 9.44 3.64 -30.49
CA MET A 261 9.34 3.91 -29.06
C MET A 261 8.17 4.85 -28.78
N PRO A 262 7.30 4.58 -27.78
CA PRO A 262 6.50 5.65 -27.18
C PRO A 262 7.46 6.66 -26.55
N CYS A 263 7.34 7.94 -26.88
CA CYS A 263 8.24 9.03 -26.46
C CYS A 263 8.81 8.91 -25.03
N ILE A 264 10.01 8.34 -24.88
CA ILE A 264 10.75 8.35 -23.60
C ILE A 264 11.63 9.60 -23.61
N LYS A 265 11.24 10.60 -22.81
CA LYS A 265 12.08 11.78 -22.55
C LYS A 265 13.22 11.37 -21.61
N TYR A 266 14.45 11.38 -22.11
CA TYR A 266 15.63 11.18 -21.27
C TYR A 266 15.78 12.35 -20.29
N LYS A 267 15.83 12.04 -18.99
CA LYS A 267 16.35 12.94 -17.96
C LYS A 267 17.86 12.72 -17.89
N VAL A 268 18.63 13.64 -18.43
CA VAL A 268 20.09 13.65 -18.25
C VAL A 268 20.35 14.08 -16.81
N SER A 269 20.67 13.12 -15.94
CA SER A 269 21.29 13.44 -14.65
C SER A 269 22.77 13.74 -14.90
N LYS A 270 23.18 14.97 -14.56
CA LYS A 270 24.59 15.32 -14.37
C LYS A 270 25.14 14.65 -13.12
#